data_AF-A0A520GR49-F1
#
_entry.id   AF-A0A520GR49-F1
#
_cell.length_a   1.000
_cell.length_b   1.000
_cell.length_c   1.000
_cell.angle_alpha   90.00
_cell.angle_beta   90.00
_cell.angle_gamma   90.00
#
_symmetry.space_group_name_H-M   'P 1'
#
loop_
_entity.id
_entity.type
_entity.pdbx_description
1 polymer ?
#
loop_
_entity_poly.entity_id
_entity_poly.type
_entity_poly.pdbx_seq_one_letter_code
_entity_poly.pdbx_strand_id
1 'polypeptide(L)'
;MFCDMVGSTALSGRLDPEDLDHLIRSYHSVVTTAVAPYEGHVARYLGDGVLVYFGYPYAYEDNAIRAARAALNIVKTLRSRPTAATSNSRSESVLPPVRLSLARSARVQRRRKMRQAARHRTLRPVCRRKLPRARS
;
A
#
# COMPACT_ATOMS: atom_id res chain seq x y z
N MET A 1 1.51 6.53 2.04
CA MET A 1 0.20 6.07 2.53
C MET A 1 0.45 4.91 3.47
N PHE A 2 -0.21 4.90 4.61
CA PHE A 2 -0.21 3.76 5.52
C PHE A 2 -1.66 3.32 5.73
N CYS A 3 -1.92 2.03 5.55
CA CYS A 3 -3.25 1.43 5.64
C CYS A 3 -3.20 0.36 6.71
N ASP A 4 -4.09 0.44 7.70
CA ASP A 4 -4.06 -0.42 8.87
C ASP A 4 -5.47 -0.97 9.17
N MET A 5 -5.57 -2.18 9.71
CA MET A 5 -6.85 -2.75 10.09
C MET A 5 -7.26 -2.26 11.48
N VAL A 6 -8.46 -1.68 11.63
CA VAL A 6 -8.93 -1.25 12.94
C VAL A 6 -9.39 -2.47 13.72
N GLY A 7 -8.89 -2.60 14.95
CA GLY A 7 -9.34 -3.64 15.87
C GLY A 7 -8.69 -5.00 15.64
N SER A 8 -7.55 -5.07 14.94
CA SER A 8 -6.76 -6.29 14.78
C SER A 8 -6.42 -6.98 16.10
N THR A 9 -6.13 -6.21 17.16
CA THR A 9 -5.88 -6.74 18.52
C THR A 9 -7.11 -7.40 19.14
N ALA A 10 -8.31 -6.89 18.86
CA ALA A 10 -9.55 -7.51 19.32
C ALA A 10 -9.87 -8.77 18.51
N LEU A 11 -9.53 -8.76 17.22
CA LEU A 11 -9.67 -9.91 16.33
C LEU A 11 -8.70 -11.05 16.71
N SER A 12 -7.46 -10.73 17.11
CA SER A 12 -6.49 -11.75 17.54
C SER A 12 -6.87 -12.48 18.82
N GLY A 13 -7.78 -11.91 19.63
CA GLY A 13 -8.34 -12.59 20.80
C GLY A 13 -9.56 -13.46 20.49
N ARG A 14 -10.13 -13.37 19.29
CA ARG A 14 -11.37 -14.06 18.88
C ARG A 14 -11.16 -15.06 17.73
N LEU A 15 -10.13 -14.86 16.92
CA LEU A 15 -9.75 -15.72 15.80
C LEU A 15 -8.52 -16.54 16.18
N ASP A 16 -8.47 -17.77 15.68
CA ASP A 16 -7.27 -18.57 15.76
C ASP A 16 -6.14 -17.90 14.95
N PRO A 17 -4.86 -18.08 15.35
CA PRO A 17 -3.73 -17.43 14.68
C PRO A 17 -3.66 -17.72 13.17
N GLU A 18 -4.08 -18.91 12.77
CA GLU A 18 -4.12 -19.36 11.37
C GLU A 18 -5.17 -18.56 10.57
N ASP A 19 -6.37 -18.42 11.10
CA ASP A 19 -7.45 -17.63 10.48
C ASP A 19 -7.11 -16.14 10.42
N LEU A 20 -6.48 -15.61 11.47
CA LEU A 20 -6.00 -14.24 11.49
C LEU A 20 -4.93 -13.99 10.41
N ASP A 21 -3.97 -14.91 10.26
CA ASP A 21 -2.95 -14.80 9.21
C ASP A 21 -3.58 -14.89 7.81
N HIS A 22 -4.55 -15.79 7.61
CA HIS A 22 -5.31 -15.86 6.35
C HIS A 22 -6.04 -14.55 6.04
N LEU A 23 -6.67 -13.93 7.04
CA LEU A 23 -7.35 -12.64 6.90
C LEU A 23 -6.35 -11.52 6.53
N ILE A 24 -5.23 -11.43 7.25
CA ILE A 24 -4.16 -10.44 6.99
C ILE A 24 -3.62 -10.59 5.57
N ARG A 25 -3.33 -11.83 5.13
CA ARG A 25 -2.83 -12.10 3.77
C ARG A 25 -3.84 -11.71 2.69
N SER A 26 -5.11 -12.02 2.90
CA SER A 26 -6.19 -11.63 1.99
C SER A 26 -6.29 -10.10 1.87
N TYR A 27 -6.25 -9.41 3.02
CA TYR A 27 -6.23 -7.95 3.07
C TYR A 27 -5.01 -7.36 2.35
N HIS A 28 -3.80 -7.89 2.58
CA HIS A 28 -2.58 -7.46 1.88
C HIS A 28 -2.69 -7.61 0.37
N SER A 29 -3.27 -8.72 -0.10
CA SER A 29 -3.53 -8.97 -1.52
C SER A 29 -4.47 -7.91 -2.10
N VAL A 30 -5.59 -7.64 -1.43
CA VAL A 30 -6.55 -6.62 -1.86
C VAL A 30 -5.92 -5.23 -1.94
N VAL A 31 -5.15 -4.83 -0.91
CA VAL A 31 -4.45 -3.54 -0.91
C VAL A 31 -3.46 -3.47 -2.07
N THR A 32 -2.68 -4.53 -2.29
CA THR A 32 -1.67 -4.58 -3.37
C THR A 32 -2.31 -4.42 -4.75
N THR A 33 -3.38 -5.16 -5.02
CA THR A 33 -4.12 -5.04 -6.29
C THR A 33 -4.78 -3.67 -6.42
N ALA A 34 -5.30 -3.09 -5.33
CA ALA A 34 -5.97 -1.80 -5.38
C ALA A 34 -5.02 -0.62 -5.61
N VAL A 35 -3.76 -0.70 -5.17
CA VAL A 35 -2.76 0.37 -5.36
C VAL A 35 -1.98 0.28 -6.66
N ALA A 36 -1.91 -0.90 -7.29
CA ALA A 36 -1.15 -1.12 -8.52
C ALA A 36 -1.54 -0.17 -9.68
N PRO A 37 -2.84 0.11 -9.96
CA PRO A 37 -3.24 1.02 -11.03
C PRO A 37 -2.79 2.48 -10.82
N TYR A 38 -2.43 2.85 -9.60
CA TYR A 38 -2.02 4.21 -9.24
C TYR A 38 -0.50 4.37 -9.13
N GLU A 39 0.25 3.38 -9.60
CA GLU A 39 1.72 3.29 -9.43
C GLU A 39 2.14 3.39 -7.95
N GLY A 40 1.33 2.84 -7.06
CA GLY A 40 1.68 2.70 -5.65
C GLY A 40 2.66 1.55 -5.46
N HIS A 41 3.80 1.83 -4.83
CA HIS A 41 4.80 0.83 -4.50
C HIS A 41 4.62 0.36 -3.04
N VAL A 42 4.27 -0.91 -2.84
CA VAL A 42 4.21 -1.50 -1.49
C VAL A 42 5.62 -1.63 -0.95
N ALA A 43 5.94 -0.81 0.05
CA ALA A 43 7.28 -0.72 0.62
C ALA A 43 7.52 -1.77 1.71
N ARG A 44 6.49 -2.05 2.52
CA ARG A 44 6.58 -2.97 3.65
C ARG A 44 5.20 -3.41 4.14
N TYR A 45 5.09 -4.67 4.53
CA TYR A 45 4.01 -5.20 5.37
C TYR A 45 4.43 -5.16 6.84
N LEU A 46 3.54 -4.67 7.70
CA LEU A 46 3.76 -4.39 9.12
C LEU A 46 2.63 -5.05 9.92
N GLY A 47 2.66 -6.38 10.04
CA GLY A 47 1.57 -7.13 10.68
C GLY A 47 0.28 -6.99 9.87
N ASP A 48 -0.67 -6.26 10.43
CA ASP A 48 -1.96 -5.86 9.85
C ASP A 48 -1.91 -4.55 9.05
N GLY A 49 -0.77 -3.86 9.06
CA GLY A 49 -0.53 -2.61 8.35
C GLY A 49 0.23 -2.77 7.03
N VAL A 50 -0.10 -1.94 6.05
CA VAL A 50 0.58 -1.85 4.75
C VAL A 50 1.13 -0.44 4.53
N LEU A 51 2.43 -0.35 4.27
CA LEU A 51 3.10 0.90 3.90
C LEU A 51 3.28 0.98 2.38
N VAL A 52 2.69 2.00 1.77
CA VAL A 52 2.72 2.24 0.32
C VAL A 52 3.36 3.60 0.02
N TYR A 53 4.35 3.60 -0.86
CA TYR A 53 4.99 4.80 -1.39
C TYR A 53 4.41 5.15 -2.76
N PHE A 54 4.10 6.44 -2.91
CA PHE A 54 3.79 7.05 -4.21
C PHE A 54 4.94 8.00 -4.52
N GLY A 55 5.43 7.97 -5.76
CA GLY A 55 6.60 8.76 -6.15
C GLY A 55 7.95 8.07 -5.91
N TYR A 56 7.97 6.73 -5.88
CA TYR A 56 9.18 5.92 -5.81
C TYR A 56 9.26 4.97 -7.00
N PRO A 57 10.43 4.85 -7.68
CA PRO A 57 11.67 5.59 -7.44
C PRO A 57 11.63 7.06 -7.90
N TYR A 58 10.75 7.39 -8.84
CA TYR A 58 10.58 8.72 -9.44
C TYR A 58 9.42 9.48 -8.81
N ALA A 59 9.64 10.75 -8.44
CA ALA A 59 8.61 11.59 -7.84
C ALA A 59 7.89 12.42 -8.91
N TYR A 60 6.57 12.30 -8.96
CA TYR A 60 5.68 13.13 -9.78
C TYR A 60 4.91 14.14 -8.93
N GLU A 61 4.43 15.24 -9.53
CA GLU A 61 3.59 16.22 -8.84
C GLU A 61 2.24 15.62 -8.40
N ASP A 62 1.71 14.69 -9.19
CA ASP A 62 0.41 14.03 -8.95
C ASP A 62 0.44 12.95 -7.87
N ASN A 63 1.58 12.70 -7.22
CA ASN A 63 1.72 11.64 -6.21
C ASN A 63 0.66 11.71 -5.12
N ALA A 64 0.29 12.92 -4.69
CA ALA A 64 -0.74 13.12 -3.68
C ALA A 64 -2.13 12.69 -4.19
N ILE A 65 -2.46 13.01 -5.44
CA ILE A 65 -3.73 12.64 -6.08
C ILE A 65 -3.78 11.13 -6.28
N ARG A 66 -2.70 10.52 -6.77
CA ARG A 66 -2.57 9.06 -6.93
C ARG A 66 -2.76 8.33 -5.61
N ALA A 67 -2.13 8.82 -4.53
CA ALA A 67 -2.28 8.26 -3.20
C ALA A 67 -3.72 8.35 -2.68
N ALA A 68 -4.40 9.49 -2.88
CA ALA A 68 -5.79 9.67 -2.48
C ALA A 68 -6.74 8.77 -3.28
N ARG A 69 -6.54 8.65 -4.60
CA ARG A 69 -7.34 7.76 -5.45
C ARG A 69 -7.13 6.28 -5.09
N ALA A 70 -5.88 5.90 -4.80
CA ALA A 70 -5.56 4.56 -4.33
C ALA A 70 -6.23 4.24 -2.98
N ALA A 71 -6.21 5.18 -2.03
CA ALA A 71 -6.91 5.04 -0.76
C ALA A 71 -8.41 4.83 -0.96
N LEU A 72 -9.05 5.62 -1.83
CA LEU A 72 -10.46 5.45 -2.17
C LEU A 72 -10.74 4.10 -2.83
N ASN A 73 -9.84 3.65 -3.72
CA ASN A 73 -9.97 2.36 -4.38
C ASN A 73 -9.89 1.20 -3.38
N ILE A 74 -8.98 1.27 -2.40
CA ILE A 74 -8.89 0.28 -1.32
C ILE A 74 -10.22 0.17 -0.59
N VAL A 75 -10.80 1.29 -0.15
CA VAL A 75 -12.08 1.29 0.57
C VAL A 75 -13.20 0.70 -0.30
N LYS A 76 -13.24 1.05 -1.58
CA LYS A 76 -14.23 0.50 -2.52
C LYS A 76 -14.08 -1.01 -2.69
N THR A 77 -12.87 -1.50 -2.92
CA THR A 77 -12.62 -2.92 -3.15
C THR A 77 -12.93 -3.76 -1.91
N LEU A 78 -12.54 -3.27 -0.72
CA LEU A 78 -12.85 -3.93 0.55
C LEU A 78 -14.36 -3.96 0.83
N ARG A 79 -15.10 -2.90 0.48
CA ARG A 79 -16.57 -2.91 0.57
C ARG A 79 -17.22 -3.89 -0.39
N SER A 80 -16.67 -4.06 -1.60
CA SER A 80 -17.21 -4.99 -2.61
C SER A 80 -16.85 -6.46 -2.38
N ARG A 81 -15.79 -6.73 -1.61
CA ARG A 81 -15.30 -8.08 -1.32
C ARG A 81 -15.40 -8.35 0.18
N PRO A 82 -16.56 -8.74 0.71
CA PRO A 82 -16.57 -9.39 2.01
C PRO A 82 -15.68 -10.64 1.90
N THR A 83 -14.56 -10.67 2.61
CA THR A 83 -13.72 -11.88 2.66
C THR A 83 -14.53 -12.97 3.31
N ALA A 84 -14.70 -14.09 2.62
CA ALA A 84 -15.30 -15.29 3.19
C ALA A 84 -14.42 -15.74 4.36
N ALA A 85 -14.87 -15.45 5.59
CA ALA A 85 -14.31 -16.04 6.78
C ALA A 85 -14.58 -17.54 6.71
N THR A 86 -13.51 -18.33 6.80
CA THR A 86 -13.60 -19.78 6.94
C THR A 86 -14.34 -20.13 8.24
N SER A 87 -14.99 -21.28 8.19
CA SER A 87 -15.95 -21.85 9.13
C SER A 87 -15.63 -21.70 10.64
N ASN A 88 -16.33 -20.80 11.36
CA ASN A 88 -17.26 -21.23 12.42
C ASN A 88 -18.09 -20.08 13.05
N SER A 89 -19.37 -20.39 13.28
CA SER A 89 -20.37 -19.70 14.11
C SER A 89 -20.57 -18.17 13.96
N ARG A 90 -21.67 -17.81 13.28
CA ARG A 90 -22.56 -16.64 13.52
C ARG A 90 -21.90 -15.34 14.04
N SER A 91 -21.32 -14.54 13.15
CA SER A 91 -21.51 -13.08 13.14
C SER A 91 -20.80 -12.46 11.94
N GLU A 92 -21.60 -11.88 11.04
CA GLU A 92 -21.27 -10.83 10.06
C GLU A 92 -19.87 -10.83 9.40
N SER A 93 -19.85 -11.21 8.13
CA SER A 93 -18.76 -11.02 7.18
C SER A 93 -18.53 -9.53 6.89
N VAL A 94 -17.95 -8.82 7.85
CA VAL A 94 -17.52 -7.44 7.68
C VAL A 94 -16.02 -7.43 7.87
N LEU A 95 -15.27 -7.24 6.77
CA LEU A 95 -13.86 -6.87 6.87
C LEU A 95 -13.74 -5.72 7.88
N PRO A 96 -12.84 -5.81 8.87
CA PRO A 96 -12.72 -4.79 9.89
C PRO A 96 -12.55 -3.42 9.23
N PRO A 97 -13.15 -2.35 9.81
CA PRO A 97 -12.96 -1.01 9.28
C PRO A 97 -11.46 -0.73 9.13
N VAL A 98 -11.03 -0.16 8.01
CA VAL A 98 -9.62 0.13 7.77
C VAL A 98 -9.31 1.59 8.05
N ARG A 99 -8.21 1.84 8.76
CA ARG A 99 -7.67 3.17 9.01
C ARG A 99 -6.65 3.50 7.93
N LEU A 100 -6.99 4.46 7.07
CA LEU A 100 -6.11 4.99 6.04
C LEU A 100 -5.49 6.31 6.49
N SER A 101 -4.18 6.41 6.43
CA SER A 101 -3.44 7.64 6.71
C SER A 101 -2.57 8.05 5.52
N LEU A 102 -2.75 9.30 5.09
CA LEU A 102 -2.01 9.92 3.98
C LEU A 102 -1.08 11.00 4.55
N ALA A 103 0.19 10.64 4.78
CA ALA A 103 1.21 11.62 5.10
C ALA A 103 1.83 12.17 3.81
N ARG A 104 1.87 13.50 3.66
CA ARG A 104 2.67 14.22 2.63
C ARG A 104 4.17 14.22 2.94
N SER A 105 4.57 13.66 4.09
CA SER A 105 5.88 13.91 4.68
C SER A 105 7.01 13.27 3.88
N ALA A 106 7.61 14.06 2.99
CA ALA A 106 8.91 13.81 2.36
C ALA A 106 10.01 13.42 3.37
N ARG A 107 9.85 13.71 4.68
CA ARG A 107 10.81 13.33 5.74
C ARG A 107 10.91 11.81 5.99
N VAL A 108 9.79 11.06 5.98
CA VAL A 108 9.83 9.59 6.15
C VAL A 108 10.43 8.94 4.89
N GLN A 109 10.11 9.47 3.71
CA GLN A 109 10.69 9.02 2.46
C GLN A 109 12.20 9.30 2.40
N ARG A 110 12.67 10.50 2.77
CA ARG A 110 14.10 10.89 2.66
C ARG A 110 15.05 10.01 3.48
N ARG A 111 14.71 9.66 4.73
CA ARG A 111 15.61 8.83 5.57
C ARG A 111 15.73 7.38 5.10
N ARG A 112 14.71 6.80 4.44
CA ARG A 112 14.79 5.42 3.89
C ARG A 112 15.19 5.37 2.41
N LYS A 113 14.86 6.37 1.60
CA LYS A 113 15.32 6.51 0.20
C LYS A 113 16.84 6.54 0.13
N MET A 114 17.53 7.18 1.10
CA MET A 114 19.00 7.09 1.21
C MET A 114 19.52 5.69 1.58
N ARG A 115 18.86 4.98 2.51
CA ARG A 115 19.31 3.63 2.93
C ARG A 115 19.09 2.55 1.88
N GLN A 116 18.03 2.65 1.06
CA GLN A 116 17.79 1.70 -0.05
C GLN A 116 18.51 2.09 -1.36
N ALA A 117 18.63 3.38 -1.69
CA ALA A 117 19.46 3.81 -2.81
C ALA A 117 20.95 3.48 -2.61
N ALA A 118 21.42 3.46 -1.35
CA ALA A 118 22.75 2.95 -1.01
C ALA A 118 22.92 1.44 -1.29
N ARG A 119 21.84 0.65 -1.32
CA ARG A 119 21.88 -0.79 -1.64
C ARG A 119 21.81 -1.07 -3.15
N HIS A 120 21.22 -0.19 -3.95
CA HIS A 120 21.08 -0.35 -5.41
C HIS A 120 22.05 0.52 -6.25
N ARG A 121 23.08 1.12 -5.65
CA ARG A 121 24.10 1.93 -6.33
C ARG A 121 25.00 1.15 -7.31
N THR A 122 24.63 -0.07 -7.68
CA THR A 122 25.26 -0.86 -8.74
C THR A 122 24.55 -0.78 -10.10
N LEU A 123 23.41 -0.10 -10.25
CA LEU A 123 22.76 0.04 -11.58
C LEU A 123 22.39 1.50 -11.88
N ARG A 124 23.16 2.11 -12.79
CA ARG A 124 22.99 3.48 -13.29
C ARG A 124 21.67 3.67 -14.06
N PRO A 125 20.99 4.83 -13.97
CA PRO A 125 19.86 5.15 -14.85
C PRO A 125 20.35 5.87 -16.12
N VAL A 126 20.06 5.29 -17.29
CA VAL A 126 20.13 6.00 -18.57
C VAL A 126 18.89 6.88 -18.69
N CYS A 127 19.02 8.16 -18.37
CA CYS A 127 17.99 9.16 -18.62
C CYS A 127 18.21 9.72 -20.05
N ARG A 128 17.54 9.15 -21.06
CA ARG A 128 17.52 9.70 -22.43
C ARG A 128 16.59 10.92 -22.47
N ARG A 129 17.15 12.12 -22.35
CA ARG A 129 16.53 13.35 -22.88
C ARG A 129 16.77 13.40 -24.40
N LYS A 130 15.72 13.23 -25.20
CA LYS A 130 15.72 13.69 -26.60
C LYS A 130 15.51 15.21 -26.59
N LEU A 131 16.53 15.97 -26.98
CA LEU A 131 16.37 17.36 -27.42
C LEU A 131 16.19 17.36 -28.95
N PRO A 132 15.20 18.07 -29.51
CA PRO A 132 15.12 18.26 -30.95
C PRO A 132 16.19 19.29 -31.39
N ARG A 133 16.92 18.98 -32.47
CA ARG A 133 17.86 19.90 -33.11
C ARG A 133 17.06 20.91 -33.94
N ALA A 134 17.18 22.19 -33.64
CA ALA A 134 16.89 23.26 -34.58
C ALA A 134 18.00 23.29 -35.65
N ARG A 135 17.65 23.29 -36.93
CA ARG A 135 18.55 23.63 -38.03
C ARG A 135 18.06 24.94 -38.64
N SER A 136 18.98 25.88 -38.74
CA SER A 136 19.00 26.94 -39.75
C SER A 136 19.65 26.40 -41.02
#